data_AF-A0AAD8FEP3-F1
#
_entry.id   AF-A0AAD8FEP3-F1
#
_cell.length_a   1.000
_cell.length_b   1.000
_cell.length_c   1.000
_cell.angle_alpha   90.00
_cell.angle_beta   90.00
_cell.angle_gamma   90.00
#
_symmetry.space_group_name_H-M   'P 1'
#
loop_
_entity.id
_entity.type
_entity.pdbx_description
1 polymer ?
#
loop_
_entity_poly.entity_id
_entity_poly.type
_entity_poly.pdbx_seq_one_letter_code
_entity_poly.pdbx_strand_id
1 'polypeptide(L)'
;MIEPVGCNETTMWLTSCKSKLSCARLCEDNESCTAFLYSRESQRLVLSAHIHVSGFLLEDPELIIELCLEDNCTNKPFVFNVHGPPYENPRLRLNYRLNNSPEHYVYFDLNDNQFVGNSNTSVDILVTEDGYQVFIDQLFVCSFDYVLPCD
;
A
#
# COMPACT_ATOMS: atom_id res chain seq x y z
N MET A 1 4.61 -18.07 24.82
CA MET A 1 3.60 -17.73 23.81
C MET A 1 2.81 -16.57 24.40
N ILE A 2 3.06 -15.35 23.92
CA ILE A 2 2.41 -14.13 24.42
C ILE A 2 1.81 -13.45 23.21
N GLU A 3 0.49 -13.40 23.16
CA GLU A 3 -0.29 -12.65 22.17
C GLU A 3 -0.20 -11.15 22.50
N PRO A 4 -0.28 -10.26 21.49
CA PRO A 4 -0.34 -8.83 21.73
C PRO A 4 -1.61 -8.51 22.54
N VAL A 5 -1.42 -7.99 23.75
CA VAL A 5 -2.52 -7.43 24.54
C VAL A 5 -2.93 -6.14 23.84
N GLY A 6 -4.16 -6.14 23.31
CA GLY A 6 -4.68 -5.10 22.42
C GLY A 6 -4.52 -3.68 22.95
N CYS A 7 -4.51 -2.74 22.00
CA CYS A 7 -4.53 -1.31 22.28
C CYS A 7 -5.81 -0.98 23.05
N ASN A 8 -5.66 -0.60 24.32
CA ASN A 8 -6.80 -0.34 25.18
C ASN A 8 -7.57 0.88 24.71
N GLU A 9 -8.89 0.75 24.74
CA GLU A 9 -9.90 1.64 24.18
C GLU A 9 -9.69 3.11 24.60
N THR A 10 -9.25 3.93 23.66
CA THR A 10 -9.58 5.36 23.67
C THR A 10 -9.73 5.77 22.22
N THR A 11 -10.99 5.96 21.81
CA THR A 11 -11.57 6.82 20.74
C THR A 11 -10.79 7.18 19.46
N MET A 12 -9.46 7.18 19.42
CA MET A 12 -8.63 7.37 18.23
C MET A 12 -8.75 6.22 17.21
N TRP A 13 -9.03 4.98 17.65
CA TRP A 13 -9.13 3.82 16.75
C TRP A 13 -10.31 3.91 15.79
N LEU A 14 -11.47 4.32 16.31
CA LEU A 14 -12.72 4.35 15.54
C LEU A 14 -12.82 5.54 14.56
N THR A 15 -12.03 6.60 14.77
CA THR A 15 -12.14 7.82 13.95
C THR A 15 -11.03 7.99 12.93
N SER A 16 -9.94 7.22 13.00
CA SER A 16 -8.69 7.58 12.28
C SER A 16 -8.27 6.65 11.16
N CYS A 17 -8.76 5.40 11.07
CA CYS A 17 -8.28 4.38 10.11
C CYS A 17 -6.75 4.41 9.89
N LYS A 18 -5.97 4.54 10.96
CA LYS A 18 -4.50 4.54 10.89
C LYS A 18 -3.97 3.13 11.08
N SER A 19 -2.92 2.77 10.36
CA SER A 19 -2.25 1.47 10.50
C SER A 19 -1.76 1.26 11.94
N LYS A 20 -1.64 -0.01 12.39
CA LYS A 20 -1.07 -0.37 13.71
C LYS A 20 0.29 0.30 13.93
N LEU A 21 1.08 0.51 12.88
CA LEU A 21 2.39 1.17 12.91
C LEU A 21 2.27 2.69 13.08
N SER A 22 1.34 3.33 12.38
CA SER A 22 1.07 4.77 12.51
C SER A 22 0.49 5.10 13.90
N CYS A 23 -0.27 4.19 14.51
CA CYS A 23 -0.69 4.30 15.90
C CYS A 23 0.48 4.13 16.88
N ALA A 24 1.41 3.21 16.61
CA ALA A 24 2.61 3.03 17.43
C ALA A 24 3.50 4.29 17.45
N ARG A 25 3.73 4.92 16.30
CA ARG A 25 4.48 6.20 16.22
C ARG A 25 3.80 7.33 16.98
N LEU A 26 2.48 7.49 16.83
CA LEU A 26 1.72 8.50 17.59
C LEU A 26 1.78 8.29 19.11
N CYS A 27 2.00 7.04 19.54
CA CYS A 27 2.20 6.69 20.95
C CYS A 27 3.64 6.89 21.42
N GLU A 28 4.65 6.66 20.58
CA GLU A 28 6.04 7.01 20.91
C GLU A 28 6.21 8.52 21.14
N ASP A 29 5.47 9.34 20.40
CA ASP A 29 5.48 10.81 20.55
C ASP A 29 4.66 11.32 21.76
N ASN A 30 3.96 10.43 22.48
CA ASN A 30 3.12 10.80 23.62
C ASN A 30 3.55 10.04 24.88
N GLU A 31 4.21 10.76 25.81
CA GLU A 31 4.73 10.20 27.07
C GLU A 31 3.68 9.50 27.94
N SER A 32 2.38 9.75 27.73
CA SER A 32 1.30 9.06 28.45
C SER A 32 0.80 7.78 27.78
N CYS A 33 1.30 7.41 26.59
CA CYS A 33 0.84 6.21 25.90
C CYS A 33 1.58 4.95 26.39
N THR A 34 0.90 4.11 27.17
CA THR A 34 1.42 2.84 27.71
C THR A 34 1.17 1.61 26.81
N ALA A 35 0.95 1.77 25.50
CA ALA A 35 0.37 0.72 24.66
C ALA A 35 1.37 -0.23 23.94
N PHE A 36 2.69 -0.09 24.10
CA PHE A 36 3.65 -0.93 23.36
C PHE A 36 4.76 -1.49 24.25
N LEU A 37 4.69 -2.80 24.52
CA LEU A 37 5.87 -3.59 24.87
C LEU A 37 6.36 -4.26 23.59
N TYR A 38 7.38 -3.68 22.96
CA TYR A 38 8.08 -4.33 21.87
C TYR A 38 8.71 -5.63 22.39
N SER A 39 8.28 -6.76 21.82
CA SER A 39 9.00 -8.03 21.99
C SER A 39 10.42 -7.86 21.46
N ARG A 40 11.44 -8.02 22.32
CA ARG A 40 12.85 -8.11 21.90
C ARG A 40 13.14 -9.27 20.92
N GLU A 41 12.19 -10.18 20.73
CA GLU A 41 12.36 -11.40 19.92
C GLU A 41 11.68 -11.32 18.54
N SER A 42 10.83 -10.32 18.28
CA SER A 42 10.38 -10.04 16.91
C SER A 42 11.46 -9.25 16.18
N GLN A 43 12.56 -9.91 15.82
CA GLN A 43 13.36 -9.46 14.69
C GLN A 43 12.44 -9.55 13.47
N ARG A 44 11.71 -8.45 13.20
CA ARG A 44 10.98 -8.29 11.94
C ARG A 44 12.01 -8.48 10.85
N LEU A 45 11.93 -9.60 10.14
CA LEU A 45 12.43 -9.69 8.79
C LEU A 45 11.63 -8.67 7.98
N VAL A 46 12.09 -7.43 7.97
CA VAL A 46 11.68 -6.45 6.97
C VAL A 46 12.33 -6.92 5.68
N LEU A 47 11.69 -7.88 5.03
CA LEU A 47 12.07 -8.26 3.67
C LEU A 47 11.70 -7.07 2.79
N SER A 48 12.68 -6.21 2.52
CA SER A 48 12.58 -5.24 1.44
C SER A 48 12.46 -6.04 0.15
N ALA A 49 11.26 -6.05 -0.43
CA ALA A 49 11.01 -6.67 -1.72
C ALA A 49 10.89 -5.59 -2.79
N HIS A 50 11.38 -5.90 -3.99
CA HIS A 50 11.28 -5.02 -5.15
C HIS A 50 10.58 -5.80 -6.26
N ILE A 51 9.43 -5.30 -6.67
CA ILE A 51 8.65 -5.84 -7.79
C ILE A 51 8.88 -4.91 -8.97
N HIS A 52 9.44 -5.44 -10.05
CA HIS A 52 9.66 -4.71 -11.30
C HIS A 52 8.82 -5.34 -12.42
N VAL A 53 8.01 -4.53 -13.08
CA VAL A 53 7.21 -4.93 -14.25
C VAL A 53 7.53 -3.98 -15.39
N SER A 54 7.90 -4.51 -16.55
CA SER A 54 8.21 -3.70 -17.74
C SER A 54 7.52 -4.26 -18.98
N GLY A 55 7.10 -3.39 -19.88
CA GLY A 55 6.45 -3.81 -21.12
C GLY A 55 6.18 -2.66 -22.08
N PHE A 56 5.56 -3.00 -23.22
CA PHE A 56 5.10 -2.04 -24.20
C PHE A 56 3.59 -1.82 -24.05
N LEU A 57 3.18 -0.56 -23.85
CA LEU A 57 1.80 -0.14 -23.73
C LEU A 57 1.16 -0.01 -25.12
N LEU A 58 -0.05 -0.55 -25.28
CA LEU A 58 -0.88 -0.34 -26.48
C LEU A 58 -1.60 1.03 -26.40
N GLU A 59 -2.38 1.38 -27.42
CA GLU A 59 -3.02 2.71 -27.57
C GLU A 59 -3.83 3.16 -26.33
N ASP A 60 -4.62 2.25 -25.75
CA ASP A 60 -5.44 2.50 -24.56
C ASP A 60 -5.01 1.57 -23.40
N PRO A 61 -3.89 1.86 -22.71
CA PRO A 61 -3.30 0.90 -21.80
C PRO A 61 -4.01 0.85 -20.45
N GLU A 62 -4.18 -0.36 -19.93
CA GLU A 62 -4.54 -0.63 -18.54
C GLU A 62 -3.54 -1.63 -17.94
N LEU A 63 -3.08 -1.36 -16.73
CA LEU A 63 -2.27 -2.29 -15.96
C LEU A 63 -2.83 -2.46 -14.55
N ILE A 64 -3.03 -3.71 -14.16
CA ILE A 64 -3.44 -4.10 -12.82
C ILE A 64 -2.36 -5.00 -12.23
N ILE A 65 -1.87 -4.66 -11.04
CA ILE A 65 -0.97 -5.50 -10.24
C ILE A 65 -1.67 -5.74 -8.91
N GLU A 66 -1.93 -7.01 -8.59
CA GLU A 66 -2.53 -7.40 -7.31
C GLU A 66 -1.54 -8.26 -6.53
N LEU A 67 -1.24 -7.87 -5.29
CA LEU A 67 -0.51 -8.73 -4.36
C LEU A 67 -1.52 -9.55 -3.58
N CYS A 68 -1.25 -10.85 -3.43
CA CYS A 68 -2.12 -11.78 -2.70
C CYS A 68 -1.38 -12.27 -1.46
N LEU A 69 -2.06 -12.31 -0.30
CA LEU A 69 -1.47 -12.92 0.91
C LEU A 69 -1.50 -14.44 0.87
N GLU A 70 -2.38 -15.01 0.06
CA GLU A 70 -2.71 -16.43 0.09
C GLU A 70 -3.12 -16.93 -1.30
N ASP A 71 -3.10 -18.24 -1.51
CA ASP A 71 -3.29 -18.87 -2.82
C ASP A 71 -4.67 -18.58 -3.44
N ASN A 72 -5.70 -18.40 -2.60
CA ASN A 72 -7.05 -18.07 -3.07
C ASN A 72 -7.24 -16.57 -3.39
N CYS A 73 -6.23 -15.75 -3.09
CA CYS A 73 -6.17 -14.30 -3.27
C CYS A 73 -7.41 -13.55 -2.76
N THR A 74 -8.05 -14.00 -1.68
CA THR A 74 -9.20 -13.29 -1.10
C THR A 74 -8.80 -11.98 -0.44
N ASN A 75 -7.63 -11.96 0.20
CA ASN A 75 -7.04 -10.79 0.81
C ASN A 75 -5.90 -10.25 -0.04
N LYS A 76 -6.05 -8.99 -0.47
CA LYS A 76 -5.09 -8.26 -1.30
C LYS A 76 -4.61 -7.04 -0.51
N PRO A 77 -3.42 -7.07 0.10
CA PRO A 77 -2.93 -5.96 0.92
C PRO A 77 -2.54 -4.75 0.05
N PHE A 78 -2.38 -4.98 -1.25
CA PHE A 78 -2.08 -3.95 -2.23
C PHE A 78 -2.66 -4.36 -3.58
N VAL A 79 -3.42 -3.46 -4.18
CA VAL A 79 -3.76 -3.53 -5.60
C VAL A 79 -3.52 -2.18 -6.24
N PHE A 80 -2.72 -2.22 -7.29
CA PHE A 80 -2.35 -1.13 -8.16
C PHE A 80 -3.15 -1.27 -9.45
N ASN A 81 -3.74 -0.17 -9.88
CA ASN A 81 -4.48 -0.10 -11.13
C ASN A 81 -4.22 1.26 -11.77
N VAL A 82 -3.72 1.26 -12.99
CA VAL A 82 -3.48 2.47 -13.76
C VAL A 82 -4.14 2.36 -15.13
N HIS A 83 -4.73 3.46 -15.57
CA HIS A 83 -5.32 3.61 -16.88
C HIS A 83 -4.66 4.79 -17.60
N GLY A 84 -4.25 4.57 -18.86
CA GLY A 84 -3.76 5.62 -19.75
C GLY A 84 -4.89 6.34 -20.51
N PRO A 85 -4.54 7.26 -21.42
CA PRO A 85 -5.48 7.90 -22.35
C PRO A 85 -6.34 6.87 -23.12
N PRO A 86 -7.56 7.23 -23.58
CA PRO A 86 -8.04 8.58 -23.91
C PRO A 86 -8.74 9.28 -22.74
N TYR A 87 -8.76 8.68 -21.55
CA TYR A 87 -9.21 9.37 -20.35
C TYR A 87 -8.30 10.58 -20.14
N GLU A 88 -8.86 11.79 -20.21
CA GLU A 88 -8.12 13.07 -20.25
C GLU A 88 -7.13 13.30 -19.09
N ASN A 89 -7.09 12.41 -18.10
CA ASN A 89 -6.07 12.37 -17.05
C ASN A 89 -5.72 10.91 -16.74
N PRO A 90 -4.51 10.42 -17.07
CA PRO A 90 -4.06 9.12 -16.60
C PRO A 90 -4.08 9.12 -15.08
N ARG A 91 -4.76 8.15 -14.48
CA ARG A 91 -4.94 8.07 -13.03
C ARG A 91 -4.47 6.73 -12.52
N LEU A 92 -3.62 6.81 -11.51
CA LEU A 92 -3.28 5.68 -10.67
C LEU A 92 -4.31 5.57 -9.55
N ARG A 93 -4.83 4.36 -9.38
CA ARG A 93 -5.73 3.97 -8.30
C ARG A 93 -5.05 2.88 -7.48
N LEU A 94 -4.93 3.12 -6.18
CA LEU A 94 -4.45 2.15 -5.20
C LEU A 94 -5.57 1.78 -4.23
N ASN A 95 -5.62 0.50 -3.84
CA ASN A 95 -6.46 0.04 -2.74
C ASN A 95 -5.91 -1.23 -2.10
N TYR A 96 -6.64 -1.71 -1.09
CA TYR A 96 -6.53 -3.05 -0.54
C TYR A 96 -7.92 -3.72 -0.57
N ARG A 97 -7.94 -5.05 -0.53
CA ARG A 97 -9.18 -5.84 -0.42
C ARG A 97 -9.09 -6.81 0.74
N LEU A 98 -10.13 -6.85 1.56
CA LEU A 98 -10.33 -7.86 2.58
C LEU A 98 -11.52 -8.72 2.17
N ASN A 99 -11.35 -10.05 2.14
CA ASN A 99 -12.39 -10.98 1.71
C ASN A 99 -13.04 -10.61 0.36
N ASN A 100 -12.23 -10.21 -0.61
CA ASN A 100 -12.61 -9.70 -1.94
C ASN A 100 -13.42 -8.39 -1.97
N SER A 101 -13.72 -7.77 -0.84
CA SER A 101 -14.35 -6.45 -0.81
C SER A 101 -13.30 -5.35 -0.89
N PRO A 102 -13.40 -4.39 -1.84
CA PRO A 102 -12.56 -3.20 -1.81
C PRO A 102 -12.99 -2.31 -0.63
N GLU A 103 -12.04 -1.96 0.22
CA GLU A 103 -12.33 -1.18 1.43
C GLU A 103 -12.22 0.34 1.17
N HIS A 104 -11.15 0.78 0.49
CA HIS A 104 -10.94 2.20 0.21
C HIS A 104 -10.05 2.42 -1.02
N TYR A 105 -10.43 3.35 -1.89
CA TYR A 105 -9.64 3.75 -3.06
C TYR A 105 -8.89 5.06 -2.80
N VAL A 106 -7.61 5.08 -3.14
CA VAL A 106 -6.79 6.30 -3.19
C VAL A 106 -6.41 6.56 -4.63
N TYR A 107 -6.55 7.80 -5.07
CA TYR A 107 -6.28 8.22 -6.44
C TYR A 107 -5.06 9.16 -6.47
N PHE A 108 -4.21 8.98 -7.48
CA PHE A 108 -3.08 9.83 -7.76
C PHE A 108 -3.13 10.23 -9.23
N ASP A 109 -3.06 11.53 -9.49
CA ASP A 109 -2.94 12.06 -10.84
C ASP A 109 -1.51 11.79 -11.34
N LEU A 110 -1.40 11.26 -12.56
CA LEU A 110 -0.12 11.07 -13.23
C LEU A 110 0.17 12.28 -14.11
N ASN A 111 1.44 12.56 -14.36
CA ASN A 111 1.81 13.60 -15.32
C ASN A 111 1.43 13.17 -16.74
N ASP A 112 1.16 14.13 -17.63
CA ASP A 112 0.71 13.90 -19.03
C ASP A 112 1.60 12.96 -19.84
N ASN A 113 2.87 12.78 -19.44
CA ASN A 113 3.84 11.92 -20.12
C ASN A 113 4.05 10.56 -19.46
N GLN A 114 3.36 10.28 -18.35
CA GLN A 114 3.48 9.00 -17.64
C GLN A 114 2.40 8.03 -18.10
N PHE A 115 2.79 6.77 -18.36
CA PHE A 115 1.88 5.69 -18.75
C PHE A 115 1.09 5.97 -20.04
N VAL A 116 1.80 6.39 -21.09
CA VAL A 116 1.24 6.76 -22.39
C VAL A 116 1.18 5.56 -23.32
N GLY A 117 0.09 5.41 -24.08
CA GLY A 117 -0.03 4.34 -25.07
C GLY A 117 1.03 4.40 -26.18
N ASN A 118 1.27 3.25 -26.81
CA ASN A 118 2.29 3.07 -27.85
C ASN A 118 3.73 3.41 -27.40
N SER A 119 4.05 3.16 -26.12
CA SER A 119 5.36 3.43 -25.54
C SER A 119 5.83 2.28 -24.64
N ASN A 120 7.13 2.20 -24.39
CA ASN A 120 7.65 1.33 -23.33
C ASN A 120 7.42 1.98 -21.97
N THR A 121 7.05 1.18 -20.98
CA THR A 121 6.93 1.62 -19.60
C THR A 121 7.52 0.59 -18.64
N SER A 122 7.83 1.05 -17.44
CA SER A 122 8.21 0.25 -16.29
C SER A 122 7.49 0.73 -15.04
N VAL A 123 7.10 -0.22 -14.19
CA VAL A 123 6.51 0.02 -12.88
C VAL A 123 7.35 -0.71 -11.85
N ASP A 124 7.81 0.05 -10.86
CA ASP A 124 8.52 -0.47 -9.70
C ASP A 124 7.66 -0.28 -8.45
N ILE A 125 7.50 -1.34 -7.68
CA ILE A 125 6.87 -1.32 -6.36
C ILE A 125 7.92 -1.78 -5.34
N LEU A 126 8.33 -0.85 -4.47
CA LEU A 126 9.22 -1.14 -3.35
C LEU A 126 8.38 -1.41 -2.11
N VAL A 127 8.55 -2.60 -1.54
CA VAL A 127 7.99 -2.99 -0.24
C VAL A 127 8.97 -2.51 0.82
N THR A 128 8.54 -1.57 1.63
CA THR A 128 9.33 -0.89 2.66
C THR A 128 8.82 -1.27 4.06
N GLU A 129 9.46 -0.76 5.10
CA GLU A 129 8.98 -0.94 6.49
C GLU A 129 7.64 -0.24 6.75
N ASP A 130 7.34 0.83 6.02
CA ASP A 130 6.17 1.69 6.23
C ASP A 130 5.01 1.39 5.27
N GLY A 131 5.27 0.66 4.18
CA GLY A 131 4.26 0.32 3.17
C GLY A 131 4.89 0.11 1.80
N TYR A 132 4.22 0.62 0.76
CA TYR A 132 4.64 0.50 -0.63
C TYR A 132 5.07 1.86 -1.17
N GLN A 133 6.15 1.90 -1.95
CA GLN A 133 6.51 3.04 -2.78
C GLN A 133 6.38 2.65 -4.24
N VAL A 134 5.73 3.50 -5.01
CA VAL A 134 5.40 3.25 -6.42
C VAL A 134 6.19 4.21 -7.29
N PHE A 135 6.86 3.65 -8.30
CA PHE A 135 7.56 4.39 -9.33
C PHE A 135 7.05 3.96 -10.71
N ILE A 136 6.92 4.92 -11.61
CA ILE A 136 6.63 4.68 -13.02
C ILE A 136 7.77 5.31 -13.82
N ASP A 137 8.45 4.51 -14.63
CA ASP A 137 9.62 4.92 -15.40
C ASP A 137 10.71 5.56 -14.51
N GLN A 138 10.98 4.91 -13.39
CA GLN A 138 11.93 5.32 -12.34
C GLN A 138 11.57 6.64 -11.62
N LEU A 139 10.44 7.26 -11.95
CA LEU A 139 9.95 8.46 -11.28
C LEU A 139 9.03 8.07 -10.14
N PHE A 140 9.32 8.59 -8.96
CA PHE A 140 8.46 8.41 -7.79
C PHE A 140 7.08 9.01 -8.06
N VAL A 141 6.02 8.22 -7.80
CA VAL A 141 4.63 8.62 -7.95
C VAL A 141 3.99 8.84 -6.58
N CYS A 142 4.03 7.83 -5.72
CA CYS A 142 3.34 7.87 -4.43
C CYS A 142 3.86 6.83 -3.44
N SER A 143 3.39 6.96 -2.20
CA SER A 143 3.50 5.94 -1.16
C SER A 143 2.12 5.50 -0.70
N PHE A 144 2.00 4.23 -0.30
CA PHE A 144 0.76 3.62 0.19
C PHE A 144 1.06 2.81 1.45
N ASP A 145 0.53 3.25 2.58
CA ASP A 145 0.79 2.63 3.87
C ASP A 145 0.22 1.21 3.93
N TYR A 146 0.83 0.34 4.75
CA TYR A 146 0.22 -0.94 5.06
C TYR A 146 -1.14 -0.77 5.72
N VAL A 147 -2.17 -1.38 5.14
CA VAL A 147 -3.46 -1.52 5.82
C VAL A 147 -3.57 -2.96 6.31
N LEU A 148 -3.17 -3.17 7.55
CA LEU A 148 -3.44 -4.42 8.25
C LEU A 148 -4.85 -4.37 8.82
N PRO A 149 -5.66 -5.44 8.67
CA PRO A 149 -6.93 -5.52 9.36
C PRO A 149 -6.72 -5.33 10.87
N CYS A 150 -7.61 -4.52 11.45
CA CYS A 150 -7.78 -4.47 12.90
C CYS A 150 -8.58 -5.71 13.26
N ASP A 151 -7.90 -6.78 13.67
CA ASP A 151 -8.55 -7.84 14.45
C ASP A 151 -9.10 -7.26 15.75
#